data_AF-A0A699H3F4-F1
#
_entry.id   AF-A0A699H3F4-F1
#
_cell.length_a   1.000
_cell.length_b   1.000
_cell.length_c   1.000
_cell.angle_alpha   90.00
_cell.angle_beta   90.00
_cell.angle_gamma   90.00
#
_symmetry.space_group_name_H-M   'P 1'
#
loop_
_entity.id
_entity.type
_entity.pdbx_description
1 polymer ?
#
loop_
_entity_poly.entity_id
_entity_poly.type
_entity_poly.pdbx_seq_one_letter_code
_entity_poly.pdbx_strand_id
1 'polypeptide(L)'
;MGKDNGENIIKSIDEGPFKMGKFKETLAEGEEGVLHLGQEHDRVFADLLPEEKERFKADIRATNILKGSKLTKDDRESQLYDEFEHFRQNNRETIHDYNVRFTKLINDMRNIKMNMPKMQLKLKFVNNMLPEWGRFVTAVKLNRGLKESKYDQLYAYLKQHEAHANENKMMLERYNQHAIDPLALVSNVSP
;
A
#
# COMPACT_ATOMS: atom_id res chain seq x y z
N MET A 1 11.23 6.36 9.07
CA MET A 1 11.20 7.23 10.27
C MET A 1 9.84 7.90 10.32
N GLY A 2 8.94 7.43 11.18
CA GLY A 2 7.64 8.06 11.39
C GLY A 2 7.34 7.98 12.86
N LYS A 3 7.66 9.03 13.62
CA LYS A 3 7.08 9.18 14.96
C LYS A 3 5.60 9.47 14.75
N ASP A 4 4.77 8.60 15.32
CA ASP A 4 3.32 8.62 15.27
C ASP A 4 2.81 10.05 15.56
N ASN A 5 2.00 10.60 14.65
CA ASN A 5 1.36 11.90 14.84
C ASN A 5 0.58 11.97 16.17
N GLY A 6 0.14 10.83 16.71
CA GLY A 6 -0.45 10.69 18.03
C GLY A 6 0.48 11.07 19.18
N GLU A 7 1.77 10.71 19.14
CA GLU A 7 2.74 11.08 20.19
C GLU A 7 2.95 12.60 20.25
N ASN A 8 3.02 13.26 19.08
CA ASN A 8 3.19 14.71 19.00
C ASN A 8 1.95 15.47 19.50
N ILE A 9 0.75 14.94 19.27
CA ILE A 9 -0.50 15.54 19.75
C ILE A 9 -0.63 15.39 21.27
N ILE A 10 -0.35 14.20 21.82
CA ILE A 10 -0.38 13.98 23.28
C ILE A 10 0.63 14.91 23.97
N LYS A 11 1.85 14.99 23.45
CA LYS A 11 2.90 15.88 23.96
C LYS A 11 2.51 17.36 23.92
N SER A 12 1.76 17.78 22.89
CA SER A 12 1.25 19.16 22.79
C SER A 12 0.12 19.48 23.78
N ILE A 13 -0.62 18.46 24.26
CA ILE A 13 -1.65 18.61 25.30
C ILE A 13 -0.98 18.65 26.68
N ASP A 14 0.06 17.85 26.90
CA ASP A 14 0.83 17.85 28.15
C ASP A 14 1.64 19.16 28.33
N GLU A 15 2.12 19.75 27.23
CA GLU A 15 3.02 20.94 27.23
C GLU A 15 2.30 22.27 26.90
N GLY A 16 1.00 22.26 26.53
CA GLY A 16 0.29 23.43 25.98
C GLY A 16 -0.96 23.87 26.77
N PRO A 17 -1.51 25.09 26.51
CA PRO A 17 -2.63 25.66 27.25
C PRO A 17 -4.00 25.16 26.75
N PHE A 18 -4.14 23.85 26.50
CA PHE A 18 -5.39 23.28 25.98
C PHE A 18 -6.48 23.25 27.07
N LYS A 19 -7.60 23.92 26.82
CA LYS A 19 -8.73 24.03 27.76
C LYS A 19 -9.76 22.94 27.46
N MET A 20 -10.02 22.08 28.44
CA MET A 20 -10.88 20.90 28.30
C MET A 20 -12.31 21.11 28.82
N GLY A 21 -12.60 22.30 29.37
CA GLY A 21 -13.92 22.70 29.86
C GLY A 21 -13.82 23.66 31.03
N LYS A 22 -14.95 23.94 31.68
CA LYS A 22 -15.00 24.64 32.98
C LYS A 22 -15.16 23.62 34.09
N PHE A 23 -14.36 23.73 35.14
CA PHE A 23 -14.43 22.87 36.32
C PHE A 23 -14.78 23.71 37.55
N LYS A 24 -15.61 23.13 38.43
CA LYS A 24 -15.92 23.68 39.76
C LYS A 24 -15.57 22.62 40.79
N GLU A 25 -14.68 22.97 41.70
CA GLU A 25 -14.33 22.13 42.83
C GLU A 25 -15.45 22.18 43.89
N THR A 26 -15.76 21.04 44.49
CA THR A 26 -16.72 20.96 45.60
C THR A 26 -15.93 21.04 46.89
N LEU A 27 -16.02 22.16 47.61
CA LEU A 27 -15.41 22.27 48.93
C LEU A 27 -16.32 21.55 49.92
N ALA A 28 -15.72 20.74 50.80
CA ALA A 28 -16.37 19.74 51.64
C ALA A 28 -17.63 20.24 52.39
N GLU A 29 -18.54 19.30 52.67
CA GLU A 29 -19.72 19.51 53.51
C GLU A 29 -19.29 20.01 54.90
N GLY A 30 -19.52 21.29 55.17
CA GLY A 30 -19.54 21.79 56.55
C GLY A 30 -20.74 21.21 57.30
N GLU A 31 -20.66 21.18 58.63
CA GLU A 31 -21.60 20.52 59.57
C GLU A 31 -23.09 20.94 59.48
N GLU A 32 -23.50 21.76 58.50
CA GLU A 32 -24.89 22.17 58.25
C GLU A 32 -25.44 21.79 56.86
N GLY A 33 -24.78 20.93 56.09
CA GLY A 33 -25.33 20.42 54.82
C GLY A 33 -25.36 21.44 53.67
N VAL A 34 -24.65 22.57 53.80
CA VAL A 34 -24.49 23.56 52.73
C VAL A 34 -23.26 23.18 51.88
N LEU A 35 -23.50 22.78 50.63
CA LEU A 35 -22.44 22.54 49.65
C LEU A 35 -21.87 23.88 49.16
N HIS A 36 -20.66 24.21 49.59
CA HIS A 36 -19.95 25.38 49.10
C HIS A 36 -19.25 25.04 47.78
N LEU A 37 -19.80 25.53 46.67
CA LEU A 37 -19.18 25.40 45.35
C LEU A 37 -18.02 26.41 45.21
N GLY A 38 -16.84 25.91 44.84
CA GLY A 38 -15.64 26.73 44.60
C GLY A 38 -15.73 27.59 43.33
N GLN A 39 -14.70 28.44 43.12
CA GLN A 39 -14.60 29.28 41.92
C GLN A 39 -14.37 28.44 40.65
N GLU A 40 -15.09 28.81 39.59
CA GLU A 40 -15.03 28.16 38.27
C GLU A 40 -13.74 28.54 37.54
N HIS A 41 -12.93 27.55 37.22
CA HIS A 41 -11.68 27.74 36.46
C HIS A 41 -11.66 26.84 35.22
N ASP A 42 -10.76 27.17 34.28
CA ASP A 42 -10.56 26.35 33.09
C ASP A 42 -9.91 25.03 33.48
N ARG A 43 -10.57 23.91 33.16
CA ARG A 43 -10.04 22.57 33.38
C ARG A 43 -8.95 22.30 32.35
N VAL A 44 -7.75 22.02 32.81
CA VAL A 44 -6.62 21.61 31.96
C VAL A 44 -6.28 20.15 32.20
N PHE A 45 -5.47 19.57 31.31
CA PHE A 45 -5.09 18.16 31.42
C PHE A 45 -4.38 17.84 32.75
N ALA A 46 -3.62 18.79 33.30
CA ALA A 46 -2.95 18.66 34.59
C ALA A 46 -3.92 18.35 35.74
N ASP A 47 -5.13 18.92 35.70
CA ASP A 47 -6.16 18.84 36.76
C ASP A 47 -6.92 17.51 36.75
N LEU A 48 -6.69 16.65 35.74
CA LEU A 48 -7.37 15.37 35.63
C LEU A 48 -6.83 14.34 36.63
N LEU A 49 -7.74 13.55 37.19
CA LEU A 49 -7.37 12.36 37.96
C LEU A 49 -6.67 11.32 37.06
N PRO A 50 -5.82 10.44 37.62
CA PRO A 50 -5.09 9.44 36.84
C PRO A 50 -5.98 8.61 35.89
N GLU A 51 -7.16 8.19 36.35
CA GLU A 51 -8.11 7.39 35.56
C GLU A 51 -8.73 8.20 34.41
N GLU A 52 -8.96 9.49 34.63
CA GLU A 52 -9.47 10.40 33.60
C GLU A 52 -8.40 10.70 32.55
N LYS A 53 -7.14 10.86 32.97
CA LYS A 53 -5.99 11.00 32.06
C LYS A 53 -5.85 9.80 31.15
N GLU A 54 -5.98 8.58 31.70
CA GLU A 54 -5.88 7.36 30.89
C GLU A 54 -7.05 7.16 29.94
N ARG A 55 -8.29 7.48 30.37
CA ARG A 55 -9.45 7.51 29.47
C ARG A 55 -9.29 8.52 28.35
N PHE A 56 -8.85 9.73 28.66
CA PHE A 56 -8.63 10.77 27.67
C PHE A 56 -7.56 10.36 26.64
N LYS A 57 -6.43 9.82 27.10
CA LYS A 57 -5.40 9.26 26.20
C LYS A 57 -5.95 8.12 25.33
N ALA A 58 -6.78 7.25 25.90
CA ALA A 58 -7.41 6.16 25.16
C ALA A 58 -8.39 6.67 24.08
N ASP A 59 -9.18 7.70 24.37
CA ASP A 59 -10.10 8.33 23.41
C ASP A 59 -9.37 9.02 22.26
N ILE A 60 -8.24 9.69 22.54
CA ILE A 60 -7.38 10.28 21.51
C ILE A 60 -6.78 9.18 20.63
N ARG A 61 -6.27 8.09 21.22
CA ARG A 61 -5.77 6.93 20.46
C ARG A 61 -6.87 6.31 19.61
N ALA A 62 -8.06 6.08 20.17
CA ALA A 62 -9.20 5.51 19.46
C ALA A 62 -9.66 6.42 18.32
N THR A 63 -9.69 7.74 18.51
CA THR A 63 -10.04 8.72 17.48
C THR A 63 -9.01 8.77 16.36
N ASN A 64 -7.71 8.67 16.68
CA ASN A 64 -6.63 8.62 15.70
C ASN A 64 -6.66 7.31 14.90
N ILE A 65 -6.90 6.18 15.57
CA ILE A 65 -7.13 4.88 14.91
C ILE A 65 -8.36 4.95 14.01
N LEU A 66 -9.46 5.55 14.48
CA LEU A 66 -10.69 5.68 13.70
C LEU A 66 -10.48 6.57 12.46
N LYS A 67 -9.84 7.74 12.63
CA LYS A 67 -9.47 8.64 11.53
C LYS A 67 -8.49 7.99 10.56
N GLY A 68 -7.54 7.19 11.05
CA GLY A 68 -6.61 6.42 10.22
C GLY A 68 -7.24 5.19 9.55
N SER A 69 -8.31 4.62 10.13
CA SER A 69 -8.97 3.40 9.63
C SER A 69 -9.95 3.67 8.49
N LYS A 70 -10.45 4.90 8.38
CA LYS A 70 -11.39 5.30 7.33
C LYS A 70 -10.60 5.95 6.19
N LEU A 71 -9.82 5.13 5.47
CA LEU A 71 -9.17 5.57 4.24
C LEU A 71 -10.19 6.31 3.38
N THR A 72 -9.89 7.58 3.10
CA THR A 72 -10.73 8.39 2.22
C THR A 72 -10.68 7.80 0.82
N LYS A 73 -11.61 8.22 -0.04
CA LYS A 73 -11.59 7.80 -1.45
C LYS A 73 -10.23 8.15 -2.09
N ASP A 74 -9.71 9.33 -1.77
CA ASP A 74 -8.45 9.85 -2.31
C ASP A 74 -7.25 9.05 -1.78
N ASP A 75 -7.25 8.64 -0.51
CA ASP A 75 -6.20 7.77 0.03
C ASP A 75 -6.16 6.40 -0.66
N ARG A 76 -7.34 5.81 -0.91
CA ARG A 76 -7.44 4.54 -1.64
C ARG A 76 -7.00 4.69 -3.09
N GLU A 77 -7.35 5.80 -3.73
CA GLU A 77 -6.93 6.12 -5.08
C GLU A 77 -5.40 6.24 -5.16
N SER A 78 -4.77 6.95 -4.21
CA SER A 78 -3.31 7.04 -4.11
C SER A 78 -2.65 5.66 -3.96
N GLN A 79 -3.16 4.81 -3.06
CA GLN A 79 -2.63 3.47 -2.85
C GLN A 79 -2.70 2.60 -4.11
N LEU A 80 -3.82 2.67 -4.84
CA LEU A 80 -4.01 1.90 -6.08
C LEU A 80 -3.15 2.43 -7.22
N TYR A 81 -2.88 3.74 -7.28
CA TYR A 81 -1.90 4.28 -8.21
C TYR A 81 -0.48 3.80 -7.90
N ASP A 82 -0.08 3.78 -6.63
CA ASP A 82 1.23 3.28 -6.22
C ASP A 82 1.39 1.79 -6.55
N GLU A 83 0.37 0.98 -6.25
CA GLU A 83 0.34 -0.45 -6.59
C GLU A 83 0.41 -0.65 -8.10
N PHE A 84 -0.36 0.13 -8.87
CA PHE A 84 -0.30 0.10 -10.33
C PHE A 84 1.06 0.45 -10.86
N GLU A 85 1.68 1.49 -10.32
CA GLU A 85 2.94 1.99 -10.84
C GLU A 85 4.05 0.96 -10.68
N HIS A 86 4.08 0.31 -9.52
CA HIS A 86 5.05 -0.71 -9.16
C HIS A 86 4.66 -2.12 -9.60
N PHE A 87 3.47 -2.30 -10.18
CA PHE A 87 2.97 -3.62 -10.58
C PHE A 87 3.91 -4.26 -11.60
N ARG A 88 4.62 -5.33 -11.23
CA ARG A 88 5.46 -6.11 -12.15
C ARG A 88 5.28 -7.59 -11.91
N GLN A 89 5.57 -8.38 -12.95
CA GLN A 89 5.61 -9.83 -12.83
C GLN A 89 6.75 -10.22 -11.87
N ASN A 90 6.43 -11.04 -10.89
CA ASN A 90 7.40 -11.49 -9.90
C ASN A 90 8.20 -12.68 -10.43
N ASN A 91 9.41 -12.85 -9.91
CA ASN A 91 10.21 -14.04 -10.21
C ASN A 91 9.45 -15.32 -9.83
N ARG A 92 9.40 -16.28 -10.76
CA ARG A 92 8.69 -17.58 -10.61
C ARG A 92 7.16 -17.46 -10.60
N GLU A 93 6.60 -16.28 -10.83
CA GLU A 93 5.16 -16.12 -11.03
C GLU A 93 4.74 -16.66 -12.39
N THR A 94 3.78 -17.59 -12.39
CA THR A 94 3.20 -18.10 -13.64
C THR A 94 2.42 -17.00 -14.36
N ILE A 95 2.21 -17.14 -15.66
CA ILE A 95 1.39 -16.17 -16.40
C ILE A 95 -0.07 -16.14 -15.90
N HIS A 96 -0.54 -17.25 -15.33
CA HIS A 96 -1.86 -17.33 -14.73
C HIS A 96 -1.95 -16.51 -13.44
N ASP A 97 -1.01 -16.70 -12.51
CA ASP A 97 -1.00 -15.97 -11.24
C ASP A 97 -0.84 -14.46 -11.48
N TYR A 98 0.04 -14.09 -12.42
CA TYR A 98 0.22 -12.71 -12.87
C TYR A 98 -1.10 -12.09 -13.37
N ASN A 99 -1.84 -12.84 -14.21
CA ASN A 99 -3.14 -12.42 -14.72
C ASN A 99 -4.20 -12.27 -13.61
N VAL A 100 -4.21 -13.18 -12.63
CA VAL A 100 -5.11 -13.11 -11.47
C VAL A 100 -4.83 -11.85 -10.65
N ARG A 101 -3.56 -11.56 -10.32
CA ARG A 101 -3.20 -10.34 -9.58
C ARG A 101 -3.56 -9.07 -10.35
N PHE A 102 -3.28 -9.04 -11.65
CA PHE A 102 -3.62 -7.89 -12.49
C PHE A 102 -5.13 -7.66 -12.58
N THR A 103 -5.92 -8.73 -12.69
CA THR A 103 -7.39 -8.66 -12.70
C THR A 103 -7.92 -8.14 -11.37
N LYS A 104 -7.35 -8.57 -10.25
CA LYS A 104 -7.69 -8.05 -8.92
C LYS A 104 -7.44 -6.54 -8.84
N LEU A 105 -6.26 -6.07 -9.23
CA LEU A 105 -5.93 -4.64 -9.27
C LEU A 105 -6.94 -3.82 -10.10
N ILE A 106 -7.30 -4.31 -11.30
CA ILE A 106 -8.29 -3.64 -12.15
C ILE A 106 -9.66 -3.57 -11.47
N ASN A 107 -10.08 -4.66 -10.82
CA ASN A 107 -11.36 -4.69 -10.12
C ASN A 107 -11.36 -3.73 -8.93
N ASP A 108 -10.26 -3.69 -8.16
CA ASP A 108 -10.09 -2.77 -7.03
C ASP A 108 -10.17 -1.30 -7.48
N MET A 109 -9.53 -0.95 -8.62
CA MET A 109 -9.66 0.37 -9.25
C MET A 109 -11.10 0.70 -9.69
N ARG A 110 -11.79 -0.27 -10.32
CA ARG A 110 -13.17 -0.08 -10.78
C ARG A 110 -14.14 0.13 -9.62
N ASN A 111 -13.92 -0.57 -8.50
CA ASN A 111 -14.77 -0.47 -7.32
C ASN A 111 -14.83 0.95 -6.74
N ILE A 112 -13.75 1.73 -6.89
CA ILE A 112 -13.72 3.14 -6.47
C ILE A 112 -13.93 4.14 -7.61
N LYS A 113 -14.36 3.65 -8.78
CA LYS A 113 -14.65 4.43 -9.99
C LYS A 113 -13.43 5.19 -10.57
N MET A 114 -12.22 4.63 -10.44
CA MET A 114 -11.06 5.13 -11.20
C MET A 114 -11.26 4.86 -12.69
N ASN A 115 -11.00 5.87 -13.53
CA ASN A 115 -11.12 5.74 -14.97
C ASN A 115 -9.75 5.43 -15.59
N MET A 116 -9.53 4.16 -15.94
CA MET A 116 -8.33 3.72 -16.65
C MET A 116 -8.66 3.25 -18.07
N PRO A 117 -8.11 3.89 -19.12
CA PRO A 117 -8.33 3.46 -20.50
C PRO A 117 -7.87 2.02 -20.71
N LYS A 118 -8.71 1.21 -21.38
CA LYS A 118 -8.40 -0.22 -21.67
C LYS A 118 -7.04 -0.40 -22.35
N MET A 119 -6.66 0.53 -23.22
CA MET A 119 -5.36 0.53 -23.88
C MET A 119 -4.19 0.64 -22.90
N GLN A 120 -4.30 1.54 -21.91
CA GLN A 120 -3.26 1.71 -20.88
C GLN A 120 -3.13 0.45 -20.03
N LEU A 121 -4.25 -0.19 -19.66
CA LEU A 121 -4.23 -1.46 -18.92
C LEU A 121 -3.51 -2.56 -19.72
N LYS A 122 -3.87 -2.76 -21.00
CA LYS A 122 -3.20 -3.76 -21.84
C LYS A 122 -1.69 -3.48 -21.99
N LEU A 123 -1.32 -2.22 -22.16
CA LEU A 123 0.08 -1.83 -22.28
C LEU A 123 0.84 -2.07 -20.99
N LYS A 124 0.26 -1.69 -19.83
CA LYS A 124 0.86 -1.94 -18.51
C LYS A 124 1.07 -3.43 -18.27
N PHE A 125 0.07 -4.25 -18.57
CA PHE A 125 0.16 -5.71 -18.46
C PHE A 125 1.35 -6.28 -19.26
N VAL A 126 1.49 -5.88 -20.51
CA VAL A 126 2.53 -6.43 -21.40
C VAL A 126 3.93 -5.84 -21.11
N ASN A 127 4.03 -4.57 -20.72
CA ASN A 127 5.31 -3.91 -20.44
C ASN A 127 5.95 -4.38 -19.13
N ASN A 128 5.15 -4.87 -18.20
CA ASN A 128 5.60 -5.18 -16.84
C ASN A 128 5.83 -6.68 -16.63
N MET A 129 5.87 -7.45 -17.73
CA MET A 129 6.33 -8.85 -17.74
C MET A 129 7.84 -8.95 -17.62
N LEU A 130 8.31 -10.10 -17.16
CA LEU A 130 9.75 -10.36 -17.01
C LEU A 130 10.47 -10.44 -18.38
N PRO A 131 11.80 -10.19 -18.43
CA PRO A 131 12.57 -10.14 -19.67
C PRO A 131 12.48 -11.39 -20.55
N GLU A 132 12.29 -12.58 -19.97
CA GLU A 132 12.14 -13.83 -20.72
C GLU A 132 10.93 -13.85 -21.67
N TRP A 133 9.94 -12.98 -21.40
CA TRP A 133 8.77 -12.76 -22.27
C TRP A 133 9.06 -11.81 -23.44
N GLY A 134 10.24 -11.20 -23.52
CA GLY A 134 10.56 -10.06 -24.39
C GLY A 134 10.18 -10.27 -25.87
N ARG A 135 10.46 -11.44 -26.44
CA ARG A 135 10.10 -11.75 -27.85
C ARG A 135 8.58 -11.84 -28.06
N PHE A 136 7.85 -12.38 -27.09
CA PHE A 136 6.39 -12.51 -27.15
C PHE A 136 5.70 -11.16 -26.95
N VAL A 137 6.20 -10.38 -25.99
CA VAL A 137 5.82 -8.98 -25.77
C VAL A 137 6.00 -8.15 -27.03
N THR A 138 7.13 -8.31 -27.71
CA THR A 138 7.43 -7.60 -28.96
C THR A 138 6.47 -8.02 -30.08
N ALA A 139 6.21 -9.31 -30.26
CA ALA A 139 5.25 -9.80 -31.25
C ALA A 139 3.83 -9.24 -31.01
N VAL A 140 3.37 -9.22 -29.76
CA VAL A 140 2.07 -8.64 -29.36
C VAL A 140 1.97 -7.15 -29.72
N LYS A 141 3.06 -6.41 -29.52
CA LYS A 141 3.14 -4.97 -29.83
C LYS A 141 3.14 -4.70 -31.34
N LEU A 142 3.84 -5.51 -32.12
CA LEU A 142 4.00 -5.31 -33.56
C LEU A 142 2.78 -5.75 -34.38
N ASN A 143 2.09 -6.84 -33.99
CA ASN A 143 1.06 -7.47 -34.82
C ASN A 143 -0.31 -6.77 -34.81
N ARG A 144 -0.38 -5.45 -34.55
CA ARG A 144 -1.61 -4.71 -34.16
C ARG A 144 -2.35 -5.31 -32.94
N GLY A 145 -1.79 -6.35 -32.32
CA GLY A 145 -2.42 -7.17 -31.29
C GLY A 145 -2.89 -6.34 -30.12
N LEU A 146 -2.12 -5.37 -29.63
CA LEU A 146 -2.57 -4.53 -28.51
C LEU A 146 -3.85 -3.72 -28.82
N LYS A 147 -3.94 -3.13 -30.03
CA LYS A 147 -5.05 -2.29 -30.46
C LYS A 147 -6.28 -3.09 -30.81
N GLU A 148 -6.11 -4.15 -31.59
CA GLU A 148 -7.22 -4.86 -32.21
C GLU A 148 -7.65 -6.12 -31.44
N SER A 149 -6.75 -6.77 -30.68
CA SER A 149 -7.09 -8.01 -29.97
C SER A 149 -7.92 -7.77 -28.71
N LYS A 150 -8.80 -8.74 -28.43
CA LYS A 150 -9.50 -8.83 -27.14
C LYS A 150 -8.53 -9.28 -26.05
N TYR A 151 -8.83 -8.96 -24.80
CA TYR A 151 -7.98 -9.35 -23.67
C TYR A 151 -7.77 -10.87 -23.59
N ASP A 152 -8.83 -11.65 -23.80
CA ASP A 152 -8.76 -13.12 -23.74
C ASP A 152 -7.85 -13.71 -24.82
N GLN A 153 -7.78 -13.09 -26.00
CA GLN A 153 -6.88 -13.52 -27.07
C GLN A 153 -5.41 -13.24 -26.72
N LEU A 154 -5.14 -12.07 -26.14
CA LEU A 154 -3.82 -11.73 -25.62
C LEU A 154 -3.38 -12.72 -24.53
N TYR A 155 -4.26 -13.00 -23.58
CA TYR A 155 -3.98 -13.93 -22.50
C TYR A 155 -3.74 -15.36 -23.03
N ALA A 156 -4.59 -15.85 -23.93
CA ALA A 156 -4.44 -17.17 -24.55
C ALA A 156 -3.11 -17.30 -25.29
N TYR A 157 -2.73 -16.26 -26.07
CA TYR A 157 -1.44 -16.22 -26.75
C TYR A 157 -0.28 -16.32 -25.77
N LEU A 158 -0.29 -15.53 -24.69
CA LEU A 158 0.77 -15.58 -23.69
C LEU A 158 0.80 -16.92 -22.95
N LYS A 159 -0.36 -17.48 -22.61
CA LYS A 159 -0.47 -18.77 -21.94
C LYS A 159 0.11 -19.90 -22.78
N GLN A 160 -0.15 -19.90 -24.09
CA GLN A 160 0.41 -20.88 -25.02
C GLN A 160 1.95 -20.83 -25.08
N HIS A 161 2.55 -19.66 -24.86
CA HIS A 161 4.00 -19.46 -24.99
C HIS A 161 4.76 -19.51 -23.65
N GLU A 162 4.11 -19.91 -22.55
CA GLU A 162 4.72 -19.96 -21.22
C GLU A 162 5.94 -20.91 -21.16
N ALA A 163 5.85 -22.09 -21.77
CA ALA A 163 6.98 -23.02 -21.83
C ALA A 163 8.21 -22.40 -22.51
N HIS A 164 7.98 -21.70 -23.62
CA HIS A 164 9.04 -21.01 -24.35
C HIS A 164 9.60 -19.78 -23.62
N ALA A 165 8.81 -19.10 -22.79
CA ALA A 165 9.31 -18.07 -21.91
C ALA A 165 10.20 -18.68 -20.81
N ASN A 166 9.83 -19.83 -20.25
CA ASN A 166 10.65 -20.54 -19.27
C ASN A 166 11.99 -21.01 -19.88
N GLU A 167 12.01 -21.48 -21.13
CA GLU A 167 13.24 -21.79 -21.86
C GLU A 167 14.15 -20.56 -22.00
N ASN A 168 13.57 -19.40 -22.36
CA ASN A 168 14.32 -18.15 -22.47
C ASN A 168 14.94 -17.74 -21.14
N LYS A 169 14.22 -17.91 -20.04
CA LYS A 169 14.72 -17.64 -18.70
C LYS A 169 15.96 -18.50 -18.40
N MET A 170 15.88 -19.81 -18.65
CA MET A 170 17.02 -20.71 -18.45
C MET A 170 18.23 -20.34 -19.34
N MET A 171 17.99 -19.89 -20.57
CA MET A 171 19.06 -19.40 -21.45
C MET A 171 19.68 -18.11 -20.91
N LEU A 172 18.87 -17.17 -20.44
CA LEU A 172 19.32 -15.89 -19.89
C LEU A 172 20.12 -16.08 -18.59
N GLU A 173 19.66 -16.97 -17.72
CA GLU A 173 20.37 -17.35 -16.49
C GLU A 173 21.73 -17.98 -16.81
N ARG A 174 21.81 -18.90 -17.79
CA ARG A 174 23.09 -19.47 -18.25
C ARG A 174 24.03 -18.40 -18.81
N TYR A 175 23.54 -17.53 -19.68
CA TYR A 175 24.34 -16.46 -20.27
C TYR A 175 24.93 -15.53 -19.20
N ASN A 176 24.11 -15.12 -18.23
CA ASN A 176 24.56 -14.26 -17.14
C ASN A 176 25.56 -14.97 -16.22
N GLN A 177 25.41 -16.28 -16.00
CA GLN A 177 26.37 -17.07 -15.22
C GLN A 177 27.75 -17.12 -15.91
N HIS A 178 27.77 -17.27 -17.23
CA HIS A 178 29.02 -17.27 -18.02
C HIS A 178 29.64 -15.88 -18.19
N ALA A 179 28.86 -14.80 -18.02
CA ALA A 179 29.41 -13.45 -17.97
C ALA A 179 30.22 -13.17 -16.68
N ILE A 180 29.95 -13.92 -15.60
CA ILE A 180 30.63 -13.80 -14.30
C ILE A 180 31.93 -14.65 -14.26
N ASP A 181 32.02 -15.70 -15.08
CA ASP A 181 33.24 -16.50 -15.25
C ASP A 181 33.54 -16.78 -16.75
N PRO A 182 34.33 -15.91 -17.41
CA PRO A 182 34.69 -16.05 -18.82
C PRO A 182 35.49 -17.33 -19.13
N LEU A 183 36.11 -17.96 -18.14
CA LEU A 183 37.00 -19.12 -18.33
C LEU A 183 36.24 -20.46 -18.42
N ALA A 184 34.96 -20.49 -18.03
CA ALA A 184 34.13 -21.70 -18.08
C ALA A 184 33.73 -22.13 -19.50
N LEU A 185 33.91 -21.26 -20.51
CA LEU A 185 33.61 -21.58 -21.93
C LEU A 185 34.71 -22.41 -22.60
N VAL A 186 35.96 -22.32 -22.11
CA VAL A 186 37.14 -22.90 -22.78
C VAL A 186 37.45 -24.32 -22.32
N SER A 187 36.84 -24.81 -21.23
CA SER A 187 37.13 -26.15 -20.69
C SER A 187 36.37 -27.30 -21.37
N ASN A 188 35.36 -27.00 -22.19
CA ASN A 188 34.61 -28.01 -22.95
C ASN A 188 35.21 -28.31 -24.34
N VAL A 189 36.37 -27.74 -24.66
CA VAL A 189 37.15 -28.11 -25.84
C VAL A 189 38.45 -28.73 -25.35
N SER A 190 38.42 -30.05 -25.14
CA SER A 190 39.64 -30.85 -25.05
C SER A 190 39.75 -31.74 -26.31
N PRO A 191 40.98 -31.97 -26.80
CA PRO A 191 41.29 -32.35 -28.18
C PRO A 191 40.79 -33.72 -28.64
#